data_AF-A0A354JTH5-F1
#
_entry.id   AF-A0A354JTH5-F1
#
_cell.length_a   1.000
_cell.length_b   1.000
_cell.length_c   1.000
_cell.angle_alpha   90.00
_cell.angle_beta   90.00
_cell.angle_gamma   90.00
#
_symmetry.space_group_name_H-M   'P 1'
#
loop_
_entity.id
_entity.type
_entity.pdbx_description
1 polymer ?
#
loop_
_entity_poly.entity_id
_entity_poly.type
_entity_poly.pdbx_seq_one_letter_code
_entity_poly.pdbx_strand_id
1 'polypeptide(L)'
;VDLSDSLMRSIKAQVAVDALKALEKQFKLVEQELTSLQDSLATIMANGIIDPERQAEKYYKEYLNALLKGNKSQLSILSKEVSKFGSFGAKHVRYTFEIDELSTQLNELRKNMVVARIEANQEIPTRFIIDRADIPDRKAYPKRSIIVITATLSALLFTILLLLLQEHLKQLRKSVR
;
A
#
# COMPACT_ATOMS: atom_id res chain seq x y z
N VAL A 1 -1.12 25.97 18.56
CA VAL A 1 -0.76 24.75 17.80
C VAL A 1 -1.95 23.81 17.68
N ASP A 2 -2.90 23.82 18.63
CA ASP A 2 -4.05 22.91 18.67
C ASP A 2 -5.12 23.07 17.58
N LEU A 3 -5.30 24.27 16.99
CA LEU A 3 -6.30 24.49 15.94
C LEU A 3 -5.96 23.73 14.64
N SER A 4 -4.69 23.70 14.26
CA SER A 4 -4.24 22.97 13.07
C SER A 4 -4.40 21.47 13.26
N ASP A 5 -4.12 20.96 14.45
CA ASP A 5 -4.27 19.55 14.78
C ASP A 5 -5.76 19.15 14.80
N SER A 6 -6.65 20.01 15.33
CA SER A 6 -8.10 19.80 15.29
C SER A 6 -8.68 19.83 13.87
N LEU A 7 -8.26 20.78 13.03
CA LEU A 7 -8.69 20.86 11.64
C LEU A 7 -8.22 19.65 10.84
N MET A 8 -6.95 19.27 10.98
CA MET A 8 -6.41 18.07 10.33
C MET A 8 -7.19 16.80 10.73
N ARG A 9 -7.56 16.67 12.01
CA ARG A 9 -8.38 15.56 12.49
C ARG A 9 -9.75 15.53 11.82
N SER A 10 -10.42 16.68 11.74
CA SER A 10 -11.74 16.78 11.09
C SER A 10 -11.69 16.45 9.60
N ILE A 11 -10.64 16.89 8.89
CA ILE A 11 -10.45 16.60 7.47
C ILE A 11 -10.20 15.10 7.27
N LYS A 12 -9.35 14.47 8.08
CA LYS A 12 -9.10 13.02 7.98
C LYS A 12 -10.35 12.20 8.25
N ALA A 13 -11.15 12.58 9.25
CA ALA A 13 -12.42 11.91 9.52
C ALA A 13 -13.38 12.03 8.32
N GLN A 14 -13.50 13.22 7.73
CA GLN A 14 -14.34 13.44 6.55
C GLN A 14 -13.86 12.61 5.35
N VAL A 15 -12.55 12.59 5.08
CA VAL A 15 -11.95 11.78 4.01
C VAL A 15 -12.22 10.29 4.25
N ALA A 16 -12.09 9.80 5.48
CA ALA A 16 -12.37 8.41 5.82
C ALA A 16 -13.85 8.05 5.60
N VAL A 17 -14.79 8.95 5.92
CA VAL A 17 -16.22 8.77 5.64
C VAL A 17 -16.49 8.67 4.14
N ASP A 18 -15.89 9.54 3.34
CA ASP A 18 -16.08 9.54 1.89
C ASP A 18 -15.40 8.33 1.23
N ALA A 19 -14.23 7.92 1.73
CA ALA A 19 -13.55 6.69 1.33
C ALA A 19 -14.39 5.44 1.66
N LEU A 20 -14.98 5.37 2.85
CA LEU A 20 -15.87 4.27 3.24
C LEU A 20 -17.07 4.16 2.29
N LYS A 21 -17.72 5.28 1.95
CA LYS A 21 -18.83 5.30 0.98
C LYS A 21 -18.39 4.82 -0.41
N ALA A 22 -17.22 5.24 -0.87
CA ALA A 22 -16.69 4.80 -2.15
C ALA A 22 -16.40 3.29 -2.15
N LEU A 23 -15.81 2.77 -1.07
CA LEU A 23 -15.56 1.34 -0.90
C LEU A 23 -16.85 0.52 -0.82
N GLU A 24 -17.86 1.00 -0.09
CA GLU A 24 -19.18 0.34 -0.01
C GLU A 24 -19.86 0.26 -1.38
N LYS A 25 -19.78 1.35 -2.17
CA LYS A 25 -20.28 1.36 -3.54
C LYS A 25 -19.53 0.35 -4.41
N GLN A 26 -18.20 0.33 -4.34
CA GLN A 26 -17.39 -0.60 -5.13
C GLN A 26 -17.66 -2.05 -4.73
N PHE A 27 -17.77 -2.33 -3.42
CA PHE A 27 -18.10 -3.66 -2.91
C PHE A 27 -19.42 -4.17 -3.51
N LYS A 28 -20.46 -3.34 -3.52
CA LYS A 28 -21.76 -3.70 -4.11
C LYS A 28 -21.68 -3.99 -5.60
N LEU A 29 -20.87 -3.23 -6.35
CA LEU A 29 -20.68 -3.46 -7.79
C LEU A 29 -20.00 -4.82 -8.05
N VAL A 30 -18.91 -5.10 -7.33
CA VAL A 30 -18.18 -6.37 -7.46
C VAL A 30 -19.04 -7.55 -7.00
N GLU A 31 -19.85 -7.38 -5.95
CA GLU A 31 -20.80 -8.39 -5.48
C GLU A 31 -21.85 -8.71 -6.57
N GLN A 32 -22.40 -7.68 -7.22
CA GLN A 32 -23.33 -7.87 -8.33
C GLN A 32 -22.68 -8.60 -9.51
N GLU A 33 -21.45 -8.22 -9.88
CA GLU A 33 -20.69 -8.89 -10.93
C GLU A 33 -20.43 -10.36 -10.60
N LEU A 34 -19.99 -10.65 -9.37
CA LEU A 34 -19.79 -12.01 -8.88
C LEU A 34 -21.06 -12.85 -8.99
N THR A 35 -22.20 -12.33 -8.53
CA THR A 35 -23.49 -13.05 -8.63
C THR A 35 -23.87 -13.33 -10.08
N SER A 36 -23.66 -12.37 -10.99
CA SER A 36 -23.95 -12.56 -12.42
C SER A 36 -23.08 -13.64 -13.08
N LEU A 37 -21.81 -13.75 -12.66
CA LEU A 37 -20.90 -14.79 -13.11
C LEU A 37 -21.27 -16.16 -12.53
N GLN A 38 -21.68 -16.20 -11.25
CA GLN A 38 -22.17 -17.42 -10.62
C GLN A 38 -23.43 -17.95 -11.32
N ASP A 39 -24.39 -17.10 -11.66
CA ASP A 39 -25.59 -17.48 -12.42
C ASP A 39 -25.23 -17.97 -13.84
N SER A 40 -24.27 -17.31 -14.48
CA SER A 40 -23.74 -17.71 -15.79
C SER A 40 -23.06 -19.07 -15.74
N LEU A 41 -22.26 -19.33 -14.70
CA LEU A 41 -21.63 -20.62 -14.45
C LEU A 41 -22.67 -21.70 -14.15
N ALA A 42 -23.66 -21.41 -13.30
CA ALA A 42 -24.76 -22.32 -12.98
C ALA A 42 -25.54 -22.72 -14.24
N THR A 43 -25.75 -21.79 -15.17
CA THR A 43 -26.38 -22.08 -16.47
C THR A 43 -25.54 -23.05 -17.30
N ILE A 44 -24.21 -22.93 -17.30
CA ILE A 44 -23.33 -23.88 -17.99
C ILE A 44 -23.37 -25.26 -17.32
N MET A 45 -23.35 -25.29 -15.99
CA MET A 45 -23.45 -26.54 -15.22
C MET A 45 -24.80 -27.25 -15.44
N ALA A 46 -25.89 -26.49 -15.54
CA ALA A 46 -27.22 -27.02 -15.87
C ALA A 46 -27.28 -27.65 -17.28
N ASN A 47 -26.41 -27.21 -18.20
CA ASN A 47 -26.25 -27.84 -19.52
C ASN A 47 -25.34 -29.10 -19.48
N GLY A 48 -24.95 -29.58 -18.30
CA GLY A 48 -24.23 -30.83 -18.09
C GLY A 48 -22.71 -30.71 -17.98
N ILE A 49 -22.16 -29.50 -17.97
CA ILE A 49 -20.72 -29.24 -17.93
C ILE A 49 -20.33 -28.80 -16.53
N ILE A 50 -19.86 -29.75 -15.74
CA ILE A 50 -19.52 -29.59 -14.32
C ILE A 50 -18.00 -29.65 -14.12
N ASP A 51 -17.34 -30.53 -14.86
CA ASP A 51 -15.90 -30.71 -14.84
C ASP A 51 -15.43 -30.89 -16.29
N PRO A 52 -15.26 -29.78 -17.03
CA PRO A 52 -15.05 -29.82 -18.47
C PRO A 52 -13.79 -30.60 -18.83
N GLU A 53 -12.74 -30.54 -18.02
CA GLU A 53 -11.48 -31.24 -18.27
C GLU A 53 -11.65 -32.76 -18.14
N ARG A 54 -12.15 -33.24 -17.00
CA ARG A 54 -12.33 -34.68 -16.78
C ARG A 54 -13.43 -35.27 -17.67
N GLN A 55 -14.49 -34.51 -17.93
CA GLN A 55 -15.55 -34.94 -18.83
C GLN A 55 -15.02 -35.02 -20.27
N ALA A 56 -14.33 -33.99 -20.77
CA ALA A 56 -13.77 -33.98 -22.12
C ALA A 56 -12.80 -35.15 -22.34
N GLU A 57 -11.91 -35.43 -21.40
CA GLU A 57 -10.97 -36.56 -21.49
C GLU A 57 -11.72 -37.89 -21.67
N LYS A 58 -12.73 -38.15 -20.84
CA LYS A 58 -13.55 -39.37 -20.91
C LYS A 58 -14.31 -39.48 -22.22
N TYR A 59 -14.97 -38.39 -22.66
CA TYR A 59 -15.70 -38.37 -23.92
C TYR A 59 -14.79 -38.57 -25.13
N TYR A 60 -13.59 -37.95 -25.11
CA TYR A 60 -12.62 -38.08 -26.20
C TYR A 60 -12.07 -39.51 -26.29
N LYS A 61 -11.81 -40.16 -25.15
CA LYS A 61 -11.40 -41.56 -25.11
C LYS A 61 -12.47 -42.49 -25.71
N GLU A 62 -13.73 -42.30 -25.34
CA GLU A 62 -14.83 -43.09 -25.92
C GLU A 62 -15.04 -42.80 -27.41
N TYR A 63 -14.82 -41.55 -27.84
CA TYR A 63 -14.87 -41.18 -29.25
C TYR A 63 -13.82 -41.94 -30.07
N LEU A 64 -12.58 -42.00 -29.59
CA LEU A 64 -11.51 -42.79 -30.23
C LEU A 64 -11.84 -44.28 -30.25
N ASN A 65 -12.38 -44.83 -29.16
CA ASN A 65 -12.81 -46.23 -29.11
C ASN A 65 -13.91 -46.53 -30.14
N ALA A 66 -14.90 -45.64 -30.29
CA ALA A 66 -15.98 -45.78 -31.27
C ALA A 66 -15.46 -45.66 -32.71
N LEU A 67 -14.47 -44.79 -32.94
CA LEU A 67 -13.78 -44.64 -34.22
C LEU A 67 -13.06 -45.93 -34.63
N LEU A 68 -12.32 -46.54 -33.70
CA LEU A 68 -11.62 -47.81 -33.94
C LEU A 68 -12.60 -48.97 -34.20
N LYS A 69 -13.76 -48.98 -33.55
CA LYS A 69 -14.80 -50.00 -33.73
C LYS A 69 -15.68 -49.79 -34.97
N GLY A 70 -15.54 -48.66 -35.68
CA GLY A 70 -16.34 -48.35 -36.86
C GLY A 70 -17.84 -48.09 -36.59
N ASN A 71 -18.22 -47.82 -35.33
CA ASN A 71 -19.62 -47.59 -34.97
C ASN A 71 -20.07 -46.15 -35.28
N LYS A 72 -20.55 -45.93 -36.50
CA LYS A 72 -20.96 -44.60 -37.00
C LYS A 72 -22.06 -43.92 -36.17
N SER A 73 -22.98 -44.69 -35.59
CA SER A 73 -24.07 -44.14 -34.75
C SER A 73 -23.51 -43.54 -33.46
N GLN A 74 -22.68 -44.30 -32.75
CA GLN A 74 -22.03 -43.85 -31.53
C GLN A 74 -21.06 -42.69 -31.80
N LEU A 75 -20.35 -42.72 -32.93
CA LEU A 75 -19.47 -41.64 -33.36
C LEU A 75 -20.21 -40.30 -33.54
N SER A 76 -21.41 -40.34 -34.14
CA SER A 76 -22.24 -39.15 -34.33
C SER A 76 -22.77 -38.55 -33.02
N ILE A 77 -23.01 -39.38 -32.01
CA ILE A 77 -23.48 -38.91 -30.70
C ILE A 77 -22.29 -38.29 -29.94
N LEU A 78 -21.17 -38.99 -29.90
CA LEU A 78 -19.97 -38.54 -29.19
C LEU A 78 -19.37 -37.27 -29.81
N SER A 79 -19.38 -37.12 -31.13
CA SER A 79 -18.88 -35.90 -31.79
C SER A 79 -19.69 -34.64 -31.40
N LYS A 80 -21.01 -34.79 -31.22
CA LYS A 80 -21.88 -33.71 -30.74
C LYS A 80 -21.55 -33.33 -29.30
N GLU A 81 -21.29 -34.30 -28.42
CA GLU A 81 -20.90 -33.99 -27.04
C GLU A 81 -19.49 -33.38 -26.96
N VAL A 82 -18.52 -33.94 -27.69
CA VAL A 82 -17.14 -33.40 -27.76
C VAL A 82 -17.14 -31.93 -28.22
N SER A 83 -17.97 -31.56 -29.19
CA SER A 83 -18.04 -30.17 -29.67
C SER A 83 -18.63 -29.18 -28.65
N LYS A 84 -19.47 -29.63 -27.71
CA LYS A 84 -19.98 -28.79 -26.61
C LYS A 84 -18.85 -28.39 -25.65
N PHE A 85 -17.92 -29.30 -25.34
CA PHE A 85 -16.82 -29.02 -24.41
C PHE A 85 -15.89 -27.91 -24.91
N GLY A 86 -15.69 -27.77 -26.22
CA GLY A 86 -14.84 -26.70 -26.77
C GLY A 86 -15.35 -25.31 -26.40
N SER A 87 -16.64 -25.02 -26.60
CA SER A 87 -17.20 -23.69 -26.36
C SER A 87 -17.63 -23.47 -24.92
N PHE A 88 -18.36 -24.42 -24.32
CA PHE A 88 -18.89 -24.27 -22.97
C PHE A 88 -17.85 -24.63 -21.90
N GLY A 89 -16.93 -25.56 -22.17
CA GLY A 89 -15.84 -25.87 -21.25
C GLY A 89 -14.87 -24.71 -21.08
N ALA A 90 -14.52 -24.02 -22.17
CA ALA A 90 -13.73 -22.80 -22.10
C ALA A 90 -14.43 -21.70 -21.27
N LYS A 91 -15.74 -21.51 -21.45
CA LYS A 91 -16.53 -20.56 -20.65
C LYS A 91 -16.59 -20.95 -19.18
N HIS A 92 -16.76 -22.24 -18.87
CA HIS A 92 -16.75 -22.75 -17.50
C HIS A 92 -15.42 -22.40 -16.82
N VAL A 93 -14.29 -22.79 -17.42
CA VAL A 93 -12.95 -22.51 -16.85
C VAL A 93 -12.74 -21.02 -16.64
N ARG A 94 -13.10 -20.19 -17.63
CA ARG A 94 -13.01 -18.74 -17.51
C ARG A 94 -13.83 -18.21 -16.33
N TYR A 95 -15.10 -18.57 -16.22
CA TYR A 95 -15.96 -18.09 -15.14
C TYR A 95 -15.48 -18.57 -13.77
N THR A 96 -14.99 -19.80 -13.65
CA THR A 96 -14.40 -20.27 -12.39
C THR A 96 -13.22 -19.41 -11.96
N PHE A 97 -12.33 -19.05 -12.90
CA PHE A 97 -11.20 -18.17 -12.63
C PHE A 97 -11.64 -16.75 -12.25
N GLU A 98 -12.54 -16.13 -13.03
CA GLU A 98 -13.05 -14.78 -12.76
C GLU A 98 -13.79 -14.72 -11.40
N ILE A 99 -14.55 -15.76 -11.04
CA ILE A 99 -15.22 -15.88 -9.73
C ILE A 99 -14.19 -15.89 -8.59
N ASP A 100 -13.08 -16.61 -8.74
CA ASP A 100 -12.02 -16.68 -7.73
C ASP A 100 -11.31 -15.33 -7.54
N GLU A 101 -11.01 -14.64 -8.65
CA GLU A 101 -10.42 -13.32 -8.66
C GLU A 101 -11.34 -12.28 -7.99
N LEU A 102 -12.62 -12.24 -8.36
CA LEU A 102 -13.60 -11.33 -7.75
C LEU A 102 -13.84 -11.66 -6.28
N SER A 103 -13.85 -12.94 -5.90
CA SER A 103 -13.95 -13.36 -4.50
C SER A 103 -12.77 -12.85 -3.67
N THR A 104 -11.57 -12.89 -4.24
CA THR A 104 -10.35 -12.33 -3.63
C THR A 104 -10.47 -10.82 -3.51
N GLN A 105 -10.90 -10.13 -4.57
CA GLN A 105 -11.11 -8.68 -4.56
C GLN A 105 -12.15 -8.25 -3.51
N LEU A 106 -13.26 -8.96 -3.35
CA LEU A 106 -14.26 -8.68 -2.30
C LEU A 106 -13.67 -8.82 -0.90
N ASN A 107 -12.80 -9.81 -0.68
CA ASN A 107 -12.12 -9.97 0.60
C ASN A 107 -11.17 -8.80 0.90
N GLU A 108 -10.45 -8.30 -0.10
CA GLU A 108 -9.61 -7.10 0.04
C GLU A 108 -10.44 -5.85 0.31
N LEU A 109 -11.51 -5.63 -0.46
CA LEU A 109 -12.44 -4.52 -0.24
C LEU A 109 -13.04 -4.57 1.17
N ARG A 110 -13.43 -5.76 1.66
CA ARG A 110 -13.94 -5.94 3.02
C ARG A 110 -12.90 -5.56 4.08
N LYS A 111 -11.64 -5.97 3.92
CA LYS A 111 -10.55 -5.58 4.83
C LYS A 111 -10.37 -4.06 4.84
N ASN A 112 -10.34 -3.43 3.66
CA ASN A 112 -10.18 -1.98 3.53
C ASN A 112 -11.37 -1.21 4.11
N MET A 113 -12.60 -1.72 3.95
CA MET A 113 -13.80 -1.15 4.58
C MET A 113 -13.74 -1.19 6.11
N VAL A 114 -13.22 -2.27 6.69
CA VAL A 114 -13.04 -2.36 8.15
C VAL A 114 -12.07 -1.28 8.62
N VAL A 115 -10.94 -1.09 7.92
CA VAL A 115 -9.96 -0.04 8.23
C VAL A 115 -10.60 1.35 8.10
N ALA A 116 -11.23 1.65 6.96
CA ALA A 116 -11.88 2.94 6.73
C ALA A 116 -12.99 3.24 7.76
N ARG A 117 -13.74 2.22 8.19
CA ARG A 117 -14.76 2.36 9.25
C ARG A 117 -14.14 2.65 10.61
N ILE A 118 -13.00 2.06 10.93
CA ILE A 118 -12.25 2.37 12.15
C ILE A 118 -11.76 3.82 12.10
N GLU A 119 -11.17 4.25 10.99
CA GLU A 119 -10.66 5.62 10.80
C GLU A 119 -11.78 6.68 10.81
N ALA A 120 -12.96 6.35 10.28
CA ALA A 120 -14.11 7.26 10.28
C ALA A 120 -14.74 7.40 11.68
N ASN A 121 -14.74 6.35 12.50
CA ASN A 121 -15.38 6.34 13.81
C ASN A 121 -14.44 6.72 14.97
N GLN A 122 -13.13 6.53 14.83
CA GLN A 122 -12.17 6.81 15.88
C GLN A 122 -11.47 8.16 15.65
N GLU A 123 -11.28 8.92 16.73
CA GLU A 123 -10.39 10.08 16.73
C GLU A 123 -8.93 9.61 16.81
N ILE A 124 -8.41 9.00 15.74
CA ILE A 124 -7.02 8.57 15.71
C ILE A 124 -6.12 9.82 15.81
N PRO A 125 -5.30 9.96 16.86
CA PRO A 125 -4.43 11.12 16.98
C PRO A 125 -3.43 11.13 15.82
N THR A 126 -3.34 12.26 15.13
CA THR A 126 -2.47 12.42 13.96
C THR A 126 -0.98 12.49 14.31
N ARG A 127 -0.65 12.68 15.59
CA ARG A 127 0.71 12.75 16.09
C ARG A 127 0.92 11.67 17.14
N PHE A 128 1.96 10.86 16.92
CA PHE A 128 2.50 9.98 17.94
C PHE A 128 3.66 10.71 18.62
N ILE A 129 3.47 11.14 19.87
CA ILE A 129 4.52 11.80 20.65
C ILE A 129 5.28 10.70 21.40
N ILE A 130 6.47 10.35 20.92
CA ILE A 130 7.34 9.32 21.53
C ILE A 130 7.92 9.84 22.84
N ASP A 131 8.42 11.07 22.82
CA ASP A 131 8.92 11.76 24.00
C ASP A 131 8.60 13.25 23.88
N ARG A 132 8.20 13.87 24.98
CA ARG A 132 7.97 15.32 25.01
C ARG A 132 9.33 15.99 25.21
N ALA A 133 9.51 17.18 24.65
CA ALA A 133 10.70 17.96 24.93
C ALA A 133 10.76 18.24 26.44
N ASP A 134 11.66 17.56 27.14
CA ASP A 134 11.93 17.79 28.55
C ASP A 134 13.00 18.88 28.71
N ILE A 135 13.02 19.53 29.86
CA ILE A 135 14.02 20.55 30.18
C ILE A 135 15.38 19.85 30.19
N PRO A 136 16.37 20.29 29.38
CA PRO A 136 17.64 19.62 29.31
C PRO A 136 18.34 19.69 30.68
N ASP A 137 18.78 18.53 31.19
CA ASP A 137 19.53 18.40 32.45
C ASP A 137 20.76 19.31 32.52
N ARG A 138 21.30 19.72 31.37
CA ARG A 138 22.44 20.62 31.25
C ARG A 138 22.11 21.82 30.38
N LYS A 139 22.60 22.98 30.81
CA LYS A 139 22.47 24.23 30.06
C LYS A 139 23.13 24.08 28.69
N ALA A 140 22.40 24.42 27.63
CA ALA A 140 22.89 24.41 26.25
C ALA A 140 24.03 25.42 26.00
N TYR A 141 24.10 26.49 26.80
CA TYR A 141 25.13 27.51 26.71
C TYR A 141 26.28 27.24 27.70
N PRO A 142 27.54 27.57 27.33
CA PRO A 142 28.66 27.45 28.24
C PRO A 142 28.45 28.31 29.49
N LYS A 143 29.04 27.90 30.61
CA LYS A 143 28.98 28.67 31.86
C LYS A 143 29.53 30.07 31.60
N ARG A 144 28.81 31.11 32.06
CA ARG A 144 29.20 32.53 31.87
C ARG A 144 30.65 32.81 32.30
N SER A 145 31.15 32.09 33.33
CA SER A 145 32.54 32.18 33.78
C SER A 145 33.56 31.80 32.72
N ILE A 146 33.29 30.76 31.90
CA ILE A 146 34.20 30.32 30.83
C ILE A 146 34.33 31.43 29.80
N ILE A 147 33.22 32.05 29.41
CA ILE A 147 33.19 33.18 28.45
C ILE A 147 34.06 34.33 28.95
N VAL A 148 33.90 34.71 30.22
CA VAL A 148 34.66 35.82 30.83
C VAL A 148 36.15 35.50 30.90
N ILE A 149 36.52 34.29 31.35
CA ILE A 149 37.93 33.87 31.44
C ILE A 149 38.57 33.88 30.04
N THR A 150 37.92 33.32 29.03
CA THR A 150 38.46 33.31 27.67
C THR A 150 38.61 34.73 27.10
N ALA A 151 37.62 35.59 27.30
CA ALA A 151 37.65 36.96 26.80
C ALA A 151 38.77 37.78 27.45
N THR A 152 38.91 37.69 28.77
CA THR A 152 39.98 38.39 29.51
C THR A 152 41.37 37.91 29.10
N LEU A 153 41.55 36.59 28.92
CA LEU A 153 42.82 36.01 28.48
C LEU A 153 43.17 36.43 27.05
N SER A 154 42.20 36.38 26.12
CA SER A 154 42.40 36.85 24.75
C SER A 154 42.73 38.33 24.69
N ALA A 155 42.04 39.18 25.46
CA ALA A 155 42.31 40.61 25.51
C ALA A 155 43.71 40.92 26.08
N LEU A 156 44.13 40.20 27.13
CA LEU A 156 45.45 40.36 27.72
C LEU A 156 46.56 39.98 26.74
N LEU A 157 46.44 38.82 26.09
CA LEU A 157 47.40 38.38 25.07
C LEU A 157 47.45 39.35 23.88
N PHE A 158 46.29 39.83 23.43
CA PHE A 158 46.22 40.80 22.35
C PHE A 158 46.87 42.14 22.71
N THR A 159 46.70 42.58 23.96
CA THR A 159 47.33 43.81 24.47
C THR A 159 48.86 43.69 24.48
N ILE A 160 49.39 42.55 24.96
CA ILE A 160 50.83 42.28 24.94
C ILE A 160 51.36 42.28 23.50
N LEU A 161 50.65 41.62 22.58
CA LEU A 161 51.01 41.59 21.17
C LEU A 161 51.04 43.00 20.56
N LEU A 162 50.04 43.83 20.85
CA LEU A 162 50.00 45.23 20.40
C LEU A 162 51.16 46.06 20.95
N LEU A 163 51.52 45.90 22.23
CA LEU A 163 52.66 46.61 22.83
C LEU A 163 53.98 46.22 22.15
N LEU A 164 54.21 44.93 21.92
CA LEU A 164 55.38 44.44 21.19
C LEU A 164 55.43 45.01 19.77
N LEU A 165 54.29 45.02 19.05
CA LEU A 165 54.20 45.57 17.70
C LEU A 165 54.49 47.08 17.67
N GLN A 166 53.98 47.84 18.64
CA GLN A 166 54.27 49.26 18.78
C GLN A 166 55.75 49.51 19.07
N GLU A 167 56.38 48.69 19.93
CA GLU A 167 57.79 48.82 20.25
C GLU A 167 58.69 48.46 19.05
N HIS A 168 58.39 47.36 18.36
CA HIS A 168 59.08 46.99 17.11
C HIS A 168 58.95 48.07 16.03
N LEU A 169 57.75 48.63 15.81
CA LEU A 169 57.55 49.72 14.84
C LEU A 169 58.31 51.00 15.24
N LYS A 170 58.37 51.33 16.54
CA LYS A 170 59.16 52.46 17.06
C LYS A 170 60.66 52.23 16.85
N GLN A 171 61.16 51.03 17.10
CA GLN A 171 62.57 50.68 16.88
C GLN A 171 62.97 50.75 15.41
N LEU A 172 62.13 50.23 14.49
CA LEU A 172 62.35 50.36 13.05
C LEU A 172 62.40 51.82 12.61
N ARG A 173 61.48 52.66 13.10
CA ARG A 173 61.48 54.11 12.80
C ARG A 173 62.71 54.84 13.34
N LYS A 174 63.29 54.37 14.45
CA LYS A 174 64.52 54.94 15.04
C LYS A 174 65.79 54.46 14.35
N SER A 175 65.78 53.27 13.75
CA SER A 175 66.89 52.68 12.98
C SER A 175 67.00 53.25 11.55
N VAL A 176 65.89 53.74 10.98
CA VAL A 176 65.82 54.33 9.62
C VAL A 176 66.20 55.84 9.60
N ARG A 177 66.61 56.43 10.73
CA ARG A 177 66.97 57.85 10.82
C ARG A 177 68.42 58.05 11.25
#